data_AF-A0A2N6K6Y7-F1
#
_entry.id   AF-A0A2N6K6Y7-F1
#
_cell.length_a   1.000
_cell.length_b   1.000
_cell.length_c   1.000
_cell.angle_alpha   90.00
_cell.angle_beta   90.00
_cell.angle_gamma   90.00
#
_symmetry.space_group_name_H-M   'P 1'
#
loop_
_entity.id
_entity.type
_entity.pdbx_description
1 polymer ?
#
loop_
_entity_poly.entity_id
_entity_poly.type
_entity_poly.pdbx_seq_one_letter_code
_entity_poly.pdbx_strand_id
1 'polypeptide(L)'
;MSSDRLKNRNQRHIIERIIVKGTLVLNTPSCLGSGDVDGDTDLVLLRDSREDKALLMGSSIAGALRNYLREYQNGYSATEELLLFGCLRSDEEGEQSPLIVNDALSNENIKAELRDGVKINSVTRTAEPGAKYDLELLEAGTKFDLYFELLIDAENNKKQLVRELAIVLKGLEHGEISIGTKKRRGFGRTHVEEWQVWEFDMTNPNQRLQWLTLDRDWAESYTKSPNISKSIETALQVQLDAKDKRDRLTIEAKFILASPLLIRSGQASTDKAPDVVHLKSRRDEELKPILSGTALTGALRHRAEKIINTLTQGKKQLFTEQIVNEIFGFVKDKNQILESTNNEQKKKAKASRLTVEAL
;
A
#
# COMPACT_ATOMS: atom_id res chain seq x y z
N MET A 1 -4.23 44.09 19.66
CA MET A 1 -4.05 43.60 18.28
C MET A 1 -5.40 43.65 17.57
N SER A 2 -5.55 44.50 16.54
CA SER A 2 -6.84 44.79 15.90
C SER A 2 -7.46 43.56 15.23
N SER A 3 -8.78 43.38 15.41
CA SER A 3 -9.61 42.33 14.82
C SER A 3 -9.73 42.38 13.30
N ASP A 4 -9.17 43.40 12.65
CA ASP A 4 -9.28 43.57 11.20
C ASP A 4 -8.39 42.61 10.39
N ARG A 5 -7.38 41.98 11.01
CA ARG A 5 -6.57 40.93 10.32
C ARG A 5 -7.33 39.62 10.10
N LEU A 6 -8.48 39.40 10.74
CA LEU A 6 -9.26 38.17 10.60
C LEU A 6 -10.24 38.21 9.40
N LYS A 7 -10.61 39.38 8.89
CA LYS A 7 -11.65 39.53 7.85
C LYS A 7 -11.21 39.08 6.44
N ASN A 8 -9.92 38.99 6.16
CA ASN A 8 -9.38 38.67 4.83
C ASN A 8 -8.72 37.28 4.74
N ARG A 9 -9.02 36.37 5.66
CA ARG A 9 -8.62 34.97 5.50
C ARG A 9 -9.82 34.18 4.99
N ASN A 10 -9.75 33.69 3.76
CA ASN A 10 -10.61 32.59 3.30
C ASN A 10 -10.28 31.35 4.13
N GLN A 11 -10.82 31.28 5.35
CA GLN A 11 -10.65 30.15 6.24
C GLN A 11 -11.79 29.18 6.00
N ARG A 12 -11.46 27.90 5.85
CA ARG A 12 -12.46 26.84 5.76
C ARG A 12 -13.32 26.85 7.03
N HIS A 13 -14.62 27.04 6.87
CA HIS A 13 -15.57 27.02 7.99
C HIS A 13 -15.90 25.56 8.34
N ILE A 14 -15.02 24.92 9.11
CA ILE A 14 -15.20 23.53 9.56
C ILE A 14 -16.32 23.46 10.58
N ILE A 15 -17.41 22.78 10.23
CA ILE A 15 -18.59 22.59 11.08
C ILE A 15 -18.57 21.24 11.80
N GLU A 16 -17.82 20.26 11.30
CA GLU A 16 -17.73 18.93 11.90
C GLU A 16 -16.36 18.30 11.65
N ARG A 17 -15.88 17.55 12.64
CA ARG A 17 -14.65 16.74 12.55
C ARG A 17 -14.97 15.31 12.90
N ILE A 18 -14.56 14.38 12.04
CA ILE A 18 -14.67 12.94 12.30
C ILE A 18 -13.26 12.37 12.44
N ILE A 19 -12.96 11.85 13.63
CA ILE A 19 -11.70 11.16 13.92
C ILE A 19 -11.93 9.67 13.76
N VAL A 20 -11.06 9.00 13.01
CA VAL A 20 -11.09 7.55 12.86
C VAL A 20 -9.73 7.00 13.21
N LYS A 21 -9.68 6.07 14.16
CA LYS A 21 -8.49 5.29 14.48
C LYS A 21 -8.72 3.82 14.17
N GLY A 22 -7.66 3.11 13.80
CA GLY A 22 -7.72 1.67 13.64
C GLY A 22 -6.35 1.03 13.73
N THR A 23 -6.29 -0.21 14.19
CA THR A 23 -5.04 -0.96 14.29
C THR A 23 -4.83 -1.78 13.02
N LEU A 24 -3.86 -1.36 12.21
CA LEU A 24 -3.46 -2.04 10.99
C LEU A 24 -2.43 -3.12 11.30
N VAL A 25 -2.59 -4.30 10.72
CA VAL A 25 -1.71 -5.46 10.89
C VAL A 25 -1.16 -5.90 9.54
N LEU A 26 0.15 -6.11 9.44
CA LEU A 26 0.79 -6.70 8.26
C LEU A 26 0.52 -8.21 8.18
N ASN A 27 -0.22 -8.68 7.17
CA ASN A 27 -0.44 -10.11 6.91
C ASN A 27 0.76 -10.76 6.22
N THR A 28 1.51 -9.96 5.47
CA THR A 28 2.71 -10.38 4.75
C THR A 28 3.82 -9.37 4.98
N PRO A 29 5.10 -9.76 4.85
CA PRO A 29 6.19 -8.82 5.04
C PRO A 29 6.07 -7.61 4.11
N SER A 30 6.53 -6.46 4.56
CA SER A 30 6.41 -5.20 3.82
C SER A 30 7.71 -4.42 3.82
N CYS A 31 8.05 -3.81 2.69
CA CYS A 31 9.14 -2.85 2.57
C CYS A 31 8.53 -1.44 2.50
N LEU A 32 8.73 -0.65 3.56
CA LEU A 32 8.34 0.75 3.64
C LEU A 32 9.55 1.63 3.28
N GLY A 33 9.86 1.73 1.98
CA GLY A 33 10.97 2.57 1.51
C GLY A 33 10.51 4.00 1.22
N SER A 34 11.38 4.99 1.46
CA SER A 34 11.12 6.41 1.15
C SER A 34 11.19 6.76 -0.33
N GLY A 35 11.71 5.83 -1.16
CA GLY A 35 12.07 6.13 -2.54
C GLY A 35 13.44 6.81 -2.70
N ASP A 36 14.09 7.20 -1.60
CA ASP A 36 15.49 7.61 -1.57
C ASP A 36 16.40 6.42 -1.24
N VAL A 37 17.49 6.31 -1.99
CA VAL A 37 18.41 5.15 -2.08
C VAL A 37 19.72 5.40 -1.33
N ASP A 38 19.70 6.19 -0.25
CA ASP A 38 20.92 6.51 0.51
C ASP A 38 21.09 5.57 1.72
N GLY A 39 21.44 4.31 1.45
CA GLY A 39 21.87 3.34 2.47
C GLY A 39 22.67 2.17 1.87
N ASP A 40 23.40 1.44 2.72
CA ASP A 40 24.26 0.29 2.33
C ASP A 40 23.48 -0.93 1.77
N THR A 41 22.14 -0.87 1.82
CA THR A 41 21.21 -1.80 1.16
C THR A 41 20.26 -1.03 0.23
N ASP A 42 19.99 -1.56 -0.95
CA ASP A 42 19.26 -0.87 -2.03
C ASP A 42 17.84 -0.37 -1.66
N LEU A 43 17.20 -0.91 -0.60
CA LEU A 43 15.88 -0.50 -0.10
C LEU A 43 15.82 -0.60 1.43
N VAL A 44 16.14 0.49 2.13
CA VAL A 44 16.11 0.59 3.60
C VAL A 44 14.69 0.85 4.11
N LEU A 45 14.33 0.25 5.25
CA LEU A 45 13.07 0.56 5.95
C LEU A 45 13.09 1.98 6.52
N LEU A 46 11.98 2.70 6.36
CA LEU A 46 11.75 3.96 7.06
C LEU A 46 11.63 3.72 8.57
N ARG A 47 12.46 4.41 9.34
CA ARG A 47 12.53 4.30 10.80
C ARG A 47 12.28 5.65 11.44
N ASP A 48 11.74 5.63 12.65
CA ASP A 48 11.71 6.83 13.48
C ASP A 48 13.13 7.25 13.86
N SER A 49 13.33 8.57 13.96
CA SER A 49 14.65 9.15 14.26
C SER A 49 15.05 9.05 15.74
N ARG A 50 14.11 8.69 16.63
CA ARG A 50 14.28 8.67 18.08
C ARG A 50 14.10 7.27 18.68
N GLU A 51 13.19 6.49 18.13
CA GLU A 51 12.86 5.12 18.55
C GLU A 51 13.14 4.12 17.42
N ASP A 52 13.53 2.89 17.73
CA ASP A 52 13.76 1.82 16.73
C ASP A 52 12.42 1.22 16.24
N LYS A 53 11.52 2.11 15.79
CA LYS A 53 10.18 1.79 15.28
C LYS A 53 10.09 2.08 13.79
N ALA A 54 9.30 1.28 13.09
CA ALA A 54 9.02 1.50 11.69
C ALA A 54 8.09 2.70 11.52
N LEU A 55 8.37 3.52 10.51
CA LEU A 55 7.53 4.66 10.14
C LEU A 55 6.70 4.31 8.89
N LEU A 56 5.39 4.29 9.07
CA LEU A 56 4.43 4.27 7.97
C LEU A 56 3.96 5.72 7.71
N MET A 57 4.47 6.32 6.64
CA MET A 57 4.15 7.70 6.29
C MET A 57 2.67 7.85 5.90
N GLY A 58 2.01 8.88 6.42
CA GLY A 58 0.66 9.29 6.09
C GLY A 58 0.50 9.63 4.62
N SER A 59 1.54 10.14 3.96
CA SER A 59 1.57 10.34 2.50
C SER A 59 1.46 9.03 1.72
N SER A 60 2.12 7.97 2.20
CA SER A 60 2.04 6.62 1.60
C SER A 60 0.67 6.00 1.82
N ILE A 61 0.09 6.15 3.01
CA ILE A 61 -1.27 5.72 3.32
C ILE A 61 -2.26 6.47 2.42
N ALA A 62 -2.22 7.80 2.40
CA ALA A 62 -3.09 8.64 1.58
C ALA A 62 -3.00 8.29 0.10
N GLY A 63 -1.79 8.06 -0.42
CA GLY A 63 -1.58 7.62 -1.81
C GLY A 63 -2.22 6.25 -2.11
N ALA A 64 -2.13 5.31 -1.17
CA ALA A 64 -2.76 4.00 -1.31
C ALA A 64 -4.30 4.10 -1.29
N LEU A 65 -4.87 4.85 -0.33
CA LEU A 65 -6.31 5.08 -0.22
C LEU A 65 -6.86 5.81 -1.44
N ARG A 66 -6.18 6.87 -1.90
CA ARG A 66 -6.55 7.64 -3.09
C ARG A 66 -6.57 6.76 -4.34
N ASN A 67 -5.54 5.94 -4.54
CA ASN A 67 -5.51 5.03 -5.70
C ASN A 67 -6.62 3.99 -5.63
N TYR A 68 -6.86 3.42 -4.44
CA TYR A 68 -7.93 2.45 -4.23
C TYR A 68 -9.31 3.05 -4.54
N LEU A 69 -9.62 4.23 -3.99
CA LEU A 69 -10.93 4.88 -4.20
C LEU A 69 -11.18 5.16 -5.68
N ARG A 70 -10.16 5.69 -6.37
CA ARG A 70 -10.24 6.02 -7.80
C ARG A 70 -10.54 4.78 -8.63
N GLU A 71 -9.79 3.71 -8.39
CA GLU A 71 -10.00 2.44 -9.09
C GLU A 71 -11.37 1.86 -8.76
N TYR A 72 -11.78 1.88 -7.49
CA TYR A 72 -13.07 1.36 -7.03
C TYR A 72 -14.25 2.06 -7.71
N GLN A 73 -14.20 3.39 -7.81
CA GLN A 73 -15.31 4.19 -8.34
C GLN A 73 -15.31 4.29 -9.87
N ASN A 74 -14.15 4.24 -10.52
CA ASN A 74 -14.03 4.58 -11.95
C ASN A 74 -13.36 3.48 -12.79
N GLY A 75 -12.87 2.41 -12.17
CA GLY A 75 -12.14 1.32 -12.83
C GLY A 75 -10.64 1.56 -12.91
N TYR A 76 -9.90 0.58 -13.44
CA TYR A 76 -8.44 0.66 -13.51
C TYR A 76 -7.96 1.73 -14.49
N SER A 77 -6.84 2.40 -14.15
CA SER A 77 -6.19 3.45 -14.95
C SER A 77 -7.00 4.75 -15.10
N ALA A 78 -8.09 4.89 -14.34
CA ALA A 78 -8.87 6.10 -14.32
C ALA A 78 -8.06 7.28 -13.72
N THR A 79 -8.35 8.51 -14.13
CA THR A 79 -7.58 9.72 -13.78
C THR A 79 -8.43 10.81 -13.14
N GLU A 80 -9.68 10.51 -12.80
CA GLU A 80 -10.60 11.48 -12.20
C GLU A 80 -10.13 11.87 -10.80
N GLU A 81 -10.46 13.12 -10.46
CA GLU A 81 -10.20 13.67 -9.15
C GLU A 81 -11.21 13.16 -8.13
N LEU A 82 -10.81 13.14 -6.86
CA LEU A 82 -11.58 12.58 -5.76
C LEU A 82 -11.71 13.63 -4.67
N LEU A 83 -12.95 13.96 -4.31
CA LEU A 83 -13.28 15.00 -3.34
C LEU A 83 -12.55 14.77 -2.01
N LEU A 84 -12.55 13.53 -1.48
CA LEU A 84 -11.92 13.18 -0.21
C LEU A 84 -10.42 13.56 -0.12
N PHE A 85 -9.71 13.54 -1.24
CA PHE A 85 -8.27 13.79 -1.26
C PHE A 85 -7.87 15.15 -1.87
N GLY A 86 -8.82 15.99 -2.30
CA GLY A 86 -8.54 17.25 -2.99
C GLY A 86 -7.92 17.07 -4.39
N CYS A 87 -7.63 18.19 -5.05
CA CYS A 87 -7.26 18.27 -6.47
C CYS A 87 -5.74 18.25 -6.73
N LEU A 88 -5.35 18.13 -8.00
CA LEU A 88 -3.95 18.21 -8.43
C LEU A 88 -3.38 19.63 -8.30
N ARG A 89 -2.11 19.71 -7.89
CA ARG A 89 -1.37 20.94 -7.55
C ARG A 89 -1.18 21.95 -8.71
N SER A 90 -1.63 21.62 -9.92
CA SER A 90 -1.52 22.47 -11.12
C SER A 90 -2.67 23.48 -11.24
N ASP A 91 -3.65 23.41 -10.35
CA ASP A 91 -4.76 24.36 -10.31
C ASP A 91 -4.48 25.45 -9.25
N GLU A 92 -4.41 26.71 -9.69
CA GLU A 92 -4.22 27.86 -8.79
C GLU A 92 -5.43 28.08 -7.86
N GLU A 93 -6.58 27.46 -8.19
CA GLU A 93 -7.79 27.39 -7.37
C GLU A 93 -7.92 26.04 -6.62
N GLY A 94 -6.84 25.26 -6.53
CA GLY A 94 -6.87 23.89 -6.00
C GLY A 94 -7.42 23.76 -4.58
N GLU A 95 -8.35 22.83 -4.39
CA GLU A 95 -8.96 22.55 -3.10
C GLU A 95 -8.07 21.70 -2.19
N GLN A 96 -7.97 22.10 -0.91
CA GLN A 96 -7.26 21.34 0.11
C GLN A 96 -8.01 20.04 0.43
N SER A 97 -7.26 18.95 0.62
CA SER A 97 -7.84 17.67 1.04
C SER A 97 -8.69 17.82 2.32
N PRO A 98 -9.94 17.32 2.31
CA PRO A 98 -10.75 17.20 3.52
C PRO A 98 -10.21 16.16 4.51
N LEU A 99 -9.47 15.15 4.03
CA LEU A 99 -8.93 14.07 4.86
C LEU A 99 -7.48 14.34 5.25
N ILE A 100 -7.24 14.47 6.56
CA ILE A 100 -5.90 14.45 7.13
C ILE A 100 -5.56 12.99 7.46
N VAL A 101 -4.39 12.56 7.01
CA VAL A 101 -3.84 11.23 7.25
C VAL A 101 -2.52 11.38 7.99
N ASN A 102 -2.47 10.91 9.23
CA ASN A 102 -1.26 11.02 10.03
C ASN A 102 -0.27 9.90 9.68
N ASP A 103 1.01 10.18 9.95
CA ASP A 103 2.03 9.14 10.03
C ASP A 103 1.69 8.18 11.18
N ALA A 104 2.04 6.92 11.01
CA ALA A 104 1.87 5.89 12.03
C ALA A 104 3.23 5.24 12.34
N LEU A 105 3.53 5.07 13.62
CA LEU A 105 4.68 4.31 14.09
C LEU A 105 4.25 2.87 14.39
N SER A 106 5.17 1.93 14.23
CA SER A 106 4.90 0.56 14.66
C SER A 106 4.76 0.47 16.17
N ASN A 107 3.82 -0.36 16.63
CA ASN A 107 3.56 -0.52 18.07
C ASN A 107 4.75 -1.18 18.79
N GLU A 108 5.52 -1.99 18.06
CA GLU A 108 6.74 -2.66 18.52
C GLU A 108 7.98 -2.16 17.79
N ASN A 109 9.16 -2.46 18.34
CA ASN A 109 10.44 -2.22 17.66
C ASN A 109 10.55 -3.04 16.37
N ILE A 110 11.38 -2.57 15.45
CA ILE A 110 11.56 -3.18 14.13
C ILE A 110 12.09 -4.61 14.28
N LYS A 111 11.33 -5.55 13.75
CA LYS A 111 11.78 -6.92 13.47
C LYS A 111 11.90 -7.04 11.95
N ALA A 112 13.14 -7.09 11.47
CA ALA A 112 13.46 -7.10 10.04
C ALA A 112 13.75 -8.52 9.53
N GLU A 113 13.13 -8.86 8.40
CA GLU A 113 13.44 -10.03 7.59
C GLU A 113 14.26 -9.58 6.37
N LEU A 114 15.45 -10.16 6.17
CA LEU A 114 16.26 -9.92 4.98
C LEU A 114 15.92 -10.93 3.88
N ARG A 115 15.73 -10.44 2.65
CA ARG A 115 15.51 -11.30 1.47
C ARG A 115 16.37 -10.91 0.27
N ASP A 116 17.10 -11.88 -0.24
CA ASP A 116 17.80 -11.78 -1.51
C ASP A 116 16.81 -11.80 -2.69
N GLY A 117 16.93 -10.83 -3.58
CA GLY A 117 16.28 -10.78 -4.89
C GLY A 117 17.27 -11.06 -6.01
N VAL A 118 16.88 -11.85 -7.01
CA VAL A 118 17.66 -12.04 -8.25
C VAL A 118 16.76 -11.91 -9.48
N LYS A 119 17.27 -11.32 -10.55
CA LYS A 119 16.65 -11.38 -11.88
C LYS A 119 17.15 -12.62 -12.62
N ILE A 120 16.25 -13.42 -13.17
CA ILE A 120 16.59 -14.65 -13.91
C ILE A 120 16.35 -14.42 -15.39
N ASN A 121 17.35 -14.74 -16.21
CA ASN A 121 17.23 -14.71 -17.66
C ASN A 121 16.36 -15.89 -18.14
N SER A 122 15.35 -15.61 -18.97
CA SER A 122 14.37 -16.61 -19.40
C SER A 122 14.94 -17.67 -20.35
N VAL A 123 16.03 -17.36 -21.05
CA VAL A 123 16.70 -18.27 -22.00
C VAL A 123 17.72 -19.15 -21.28
N THR A 124 18.66 -18.53 -20.56
CA THR A 124 19.77 -19.27 -19.90
C THR A 124 19.36 -19.89 -18.58
N ARG A 125 18.26 -19.44 -17.98
CA ARG A 125 17.79 -19.82 -16.63
C ARG A 125 18.81 -19.53 -15.53
N THR A 126 19.75 -18.63 -15.78
CA THR A 126 20.74 -18.17 -14.80
C THR A 126 20.36 -16.80 -14.26
N ALA A 127 20.90 -16.45 -13.09
CA ALA A 127 20.81 -15.08 -12.59
C ALA A 127 21.53 -14.14 -13.56
N GLU A 128 20.93 -12.97 -13.83
CA GLU A 128 21.61 -11.92 -14.60
C GLU A 128 22.73 -11.30 -13.73
N PRO A 129 23.96 -11.15 -14.28
CA PRO A 129 25.06 -10.52 -13.55
C PRO A 129 24.69 -9.12 -13.06
N GLY A 130 24.99 -8.81 -11.79
CA GLY A 130 24.72 -7.50 -11.18
C GLY A 130 23.26 -7.24 -10.80
N ALA A 131 22.36 -8.23 -10.93
CA ALA A 131 20.94 -8.08 -10.60
C ALA A 131 20.55 -8.73 -9.26
N LYS A 132 21.51 -8.91 -8.35
CA LYS A 132 21.26 -9.28 -6.95
C LYS A 132 21.01 -8.00 -6.15
N TYR A 133 19.94 -7.96 -5.37
CA TYR A 133 19.64 -6.88 -4.44
C TYR A 133 19.05 -7.48 -3.16
N ASP A 134 19.35 -6.86 -2.02
CA ASP A 134 18.86 -7.33 -0.73
C ASP A 134 17.71 -6.43 -0.26
N LEU A 135 16.61 -7.04 0.17
CA LEU A 135 15.42 -6.36 0.65
C LEU A 135 15.35 -6.48 2.17
N GLU A 136 15.31 -5.33 2.85
CA GLU A 136 14.90 -5.27 4.24
C GLU A 136 13.37 -5.16 4.33
N LEU A 137 12.74 -6.07 5.08
CA LEU A 137 11.28 -6.20 5.18
C LEU A 137 10.86 -6.18 6.64
N LEU A 138 9.80 -5.45 6.95
CA LEU A 138 9.08 -5.63 8.20
C LEU A 138 8.43 -6.99 8.21
N GLU A 139 8.56 -7.69 9.33
CA GLU A 139 7.90 -8.98 9.55
C GLU A 139 6.38 -8.86 9.51
N ALA A 140 5.73 -9.94 9.05
CA ALA A 140 4.30 -10.07 9.20
C ALA A 140 3.92 -10.13 10.68
N GLY A 141 2.78 -9.57 11.03
CA GLY A 141 2.32 -9.35 12.41
C GLY A 141 2.62 -7.94 12.93
N THR A 142 3.53 -7.18 12.29
CA THR A 142 3.80 -5.79 12.68
C THR A 142 2.50 -4.97 12.65
N LYS A 143 2.23 -4.25 13.75
CA LYS A 143 1.04 -3.42 13.93
C LYS A 143 1.35 -1.94 13.86
N PHE A 144 0.40 -1.15 13.34
CA PHE A 144 0.44 0.30 13.26
C PHE A 144 -0.89 0.88 13.70
N ASP A 145 -0.87 1.88 14.58
CA ASP A 145 -2.08 2.62 14.95
C ASP A 145 -2.32 3.75 13.95
N LEU A 146 -3.33 3.57 13.11
CA LEU A 146 -3.74 4.55 12.12
C LEU A 146 -4.55 5.67 12.76
N TYR A 147 -4.38 6.89 12.27
CA TYR A 147 -5.15 8.05 12.69
C TYR A 147 -5.55 8.89 11.47
N PHE A 148 -6.85 9.05 11.30
CA PHE A 148 -7.47 9.84 10.25
C PHE A 148 -8.34 10.94 10.85
N GLU A 149 -8.34 12.12 10.23
CA GLU A 149 -9.24 13.21 10.58
C GLU A 149 -9.92 13.75 9.33
N LEU A 150 -11.23 13.55 9.23
CA LEU A 150 -12.06 14.10 8.16
C LEU A 150 -12.64 15.44 8.61
N LEU A 151 -12.35 16.47 7.81
CA LEU A 151 -12.84 17.82 7.98
C LEU A 151 -14.07 18.05 7.10
N ILE A 152 -15.19 18.40 7.72
CA ILE A 152 -16.42 18.76 7.02
C ILE A 152 -16.64 20.25 7.22
N ASP A 153 -16.54 21.01 6.13
CA ASP A 153 -16.96 22.41 6.10
C ASP A 153 -18.41 22.56 5.64
N ALA A 154 -18.94 23.76 5.80
CA ALA A 154 -20.33 24.09 5.49
C ALA A 154 -20.68 23.97 3.99
N GLU A 155 -19.68 23.94 3.11
CA GLU A 155 -19.84 23.92 1.65
C GLU A 155 -19.72 22.49 1.08
N ASN A 156 -19.00 21.61 1.78
CA ASN A 156 -18.76 20.24 1.35
C ASN A 156 -19.98 19.32 1.47
N ASN A 157 -20.05 18.37 0.55
CA ASN A 157 -21.01 17.28 0.61
C ASN A 157 -20.61 16.24 1.65
N LYS A 158 -21.00 16.46 2.92
CA LYS A 158 -20.79 15.52 4.05
C LYS A 158 -21.09 14.07 3.67
N LYS A 159 -22.24 13.82 3.04
CA LYS A 159 -22.69 12.46 2.71
C LYS A 159 -21.73 11.76 1.74
N GLN A 160 -21.20 12.49 0.76
CA GLN A 160 -20.21 11.96 -0.17
C GLN A 160 -18.86 11.72 0.51
N LEU A 161 -18.37 12.66 1.31
CA LEU A 161 -17.10 12.53 2.03
C LEU A 161 -17.08 11.34 2.99
N VAL A 162 -18.13 11.19 3.81
CA VAL A 162 -18.26 10.06 4.74
C VAL A 162 -18.36 8.73 3.99
N ARG A 163 -19.07 8.70 2.86
CA ARG A 163 -19.16 7.51 2.01
C ARG A 163 -17.81 7.14 1.39
N GLU A 164 -17.09 8.11 0.82
CA GLU A 164 -15.76 7.89 0.25
C GLU A 164 -14.76 7.40 1.31
N LEU A 165 -14.80 7.99 2.51
CA LEU A 165 -14.01 7.55 3.66
C LEU A 165 -14.33 6.10 4.03
N ALA A 166 -15.62 5.77 4.18
CA ALA A 166 -16.04 4.40 4.50
C ALA A 166 -15.60 3.38 3.44
N ILE A 167 -15.64 3.73 2.15
CA ILE A 167 -15.16 2.84 1.06
C ILE A 167 -13.67 2.53 1.22
N VAL A 168 -12.82 3.55 1.45
CA VAL A 168 -11.37 3.33 1.55
C VAL A 168 -10.98 2.58 2.82
N LEU A 169 -11.63 2.88 3.94
CA LEU A 169 -11.38 2.19 5.21
C LEU A 169 -11.89 0.75 5.18
N LYS A 170 -13.02 0.47 4.52
CA LYS A 170 -13.48 -0.90 4.28
C LYS A 170 -12.48 -1.69 3.41
N GLY A 171 -11.83 -1.02 2.46
CA GLY A 171 -10.74 -1.59 1.68
C GLY A 171 -9.53 -2.00 2.53
N LEU A 172 -9.21 -1.24 3.59
CA LEU A 172 -8.20 -1.63 4.58
C LEU A 172 -8.71 -2.79 5.47
N GLU A 173 -9.94 -2.72 5.96
CA GLU A 173 -10.58 -3.75 6.80
C GLU A 173 -10.54 -5.13 6.13
N HIS A 174 -10.91 -5.22 4.86
CA HIS A 174 -10.91 -6.48 4.09
C HIS A 174 -9.56 -6.85 3.48
N GLY A 175 -8.53 -6.03 3.69
CA GLY A 175 -7.19 -6.24 3.15
C GLY A 175 -7.06 -6.16 1.63
N GLU A 176 -7.95 -5.43 0.98
CA GLU A 176 -7.89 -5.12 -0.45
C GLU A 176 -6.83 -4.05 -0.76
N ILE A 177 -6.45 -3.26 0.24
CA ILE A 177 -5.39 -2.26 0.15
C ILE A 177 -4.12 -2.85 0.74
N SER A 178 -3.07 -2.85 -0.08
CA SER A 178 -1.72 -3.23 0.34
C SER A 178 -0.81 -2.01 0.45
N ILE A 179 0.14 -2.05 1.37
CA ILE A 179 1.05 -0.96 1.72
C ILE A 179 2.49 -1.33 1.36
N GLY A 180 3.32 -0.34 1.01
CA GLY A 180 4.73 -0.56 0.69
C GLY A 180 4.99 -0.95 -0.77
N THR A 181 6.16 -1.52 -1.00
CA THR A 181 6.66 -1.87 -2.35
C THR A 181 6.32 -3.30 -2.76
N LYS A 182 6.42 -3.61 -4.06
CA LYS A 182 6.21 -4.96 -4.64
C LYS A 182 4.89 -5.66 -4.25
N LYS A 183 3.83 -4.88 -3.97
CA LYS A 183 2.48 -5.35 -3.56
C LYS A 183 1.92 -6.50 -4.41
N ARG A 184 2.11 -6.43 -5.74
CA ARG A 184 1.62 -7.43 -6.69
C ARG A 184 2.40 -8.76 -6.68
N ARG A 185 3.47 -8.84 -5.87
CA ARG A 185 4.30 -10.04 -5.66
C ARG A 185 4.11 -10.66 -4.28
N GLY A 186 3.00 -10.36 -3.60
CA GLY A 186 2.63 -10.95 -2.32
C GLY A 186 3.26 -10.30 -1.09
N PHE A 187 3.71 -9.05 -1.21
CA PHE A 187 4.21 -8.24 -0.10
C PHE A 187 3.16 -7.21 0.33
N GLY A 188 3.26 -6.75 1.58
CA GLY A 188 2.53 -5.58 2.03
C GLY A 188 1.01 -5.74 2.14
N ARG A 189 0.49 -6.98 2.12
CA ARG A 189 -0.90 -7.25 2.46
C ARG A 189 -1.12 -6.89 3.92
N THR A 190 -2.22 -6.20 4.19
CA THR A 190 -2.57 -5.72 5.52
C THR A 190 -4.04 -5.89 5.77
N HIS A 191 -4.48 -5.82 7.01
CA HIS A 191 -5.89 -5.58 7.34
C HIS A 191 -6.00 -4.70 8.57
N VAL A 192 -7.19 -4.17 8.86
CA VAL A 192 -7.48 -3.46 10.11
C VAL A 192 -8.40 -4.33 10.96
N GLU A 193 -8.04 -4.54 12.23
CA GLU A 193 -8.76 -5.44 13.14
C GLU A 193 -10.03 -4.80 13.72
N GLU A 194 -9.97 -3.49 14.01
CA GLU A 194 -11.02 -2.72 14.68
C GLU A 194 -10.90 -1.24 14.35
N TRP A 195 -12.05 -0.56 14.31
CA TRP A 195 -12.17 0.88 14.14
C TRP A 195 -12.76 1.55 15.39
N GLN A 196 -12.24 2.74 15.69
CA GLN A 196 -12.75 3.65 16.71
C GLN A 196 -13.09 4.98 16.03
N VAL A 197 -14.32 5.45 16.19
CA VAL A 197 -14.82 6.65 15.52
C VAL A 197 -15.33 7.66 16.54
N TRP A 198 -14.87 8.91 16.41
CA TRP A 198 -15.42 10.06 17.13
C TRP A 198 -15.93 11.08 16.14
N GLU A 199 -17.13 11.60 16.38
CA GLU A 199 -17.70 12.71 15.61
C GLU A 199 -17.78 13.93 16.52
N PHE A 200 -17.34 15.09 16.08
CA PHE A 200 -17.39 16.33 16.86
C PHE A 200 -18.09 17.42 16.08
N ASP A 201 -19.17 17.94 16.65
CA ASP A 201 -19.81 19.17 16.18
C ASP A 201 -18.95 20.38 16.56
N MET A 202 -18.32 21.00 15.57
CA MET A 202 -17.41 22.13 15.78
C MET A 202 -18.15 23.43 16.06
N THR A 203 -19.48 23.49 15.90
CA THR A 203 -20.29 24.62 16.32
C THR A 203 -20.52 24.63 17.83
N ASN A 204 -20.47 23.44 18.46
CA ASN A 204 -20.66 23.26 19.91
C ASN A 204 -19.34 23.47 20.69
N PRO A 205 -19.26 24.45 21.61
CA PRO A 205 -18.05 24.72 22.40
C PRO A 205 -17.54 23.53 23.22
N ASN A 206 -18.44 22.72 23.78
CA ASN A 206 -18.04 21.57 24.57
C ASN A 206 -17.39 20.51 23.69
N GLN A 207 -17.99 20.18 22.54
CA GLN A 207 -17.42 19.19 21.62
C GLN A 207 -16.08 19.65 21.02
N ARG A 208 -15.90 20.96 20.78
CA ARG A 208 -14.59 21.51 20.41
C ARG A 208 -13.54 21.25 21.50
N LEU A 209 -13.89 21.43 22.78
CA LEU A 209 -12.99 21.14 23.88
C LEU A 209 -12.66 19.64 23.93
N GLN A 210 -13.67 18.77 23.82
CA GLN A 210 -13.47 17.31 23.80
C GLN A 210 -12.50 16.87 22.69
N TRP A 211 -12.61 17.47 21.49
CA TRP A 211 -11.67 17.23 20.39
C TRP A 211 -10.26 17.74 20.69
N LEU A 212 -10.11 18.98 21.18
CA LEU A 212 -8.81 19.55 21.53
C LEU A 212 -8.06 18.74 22.60
N THR A 213 -8.82 18.11 23.48
CA THR A 213 -8.30 17.28 24.57
C THR A 213 -8.25 15.79 24.26
N LEU A 214 -8.60 15.37 23.05
CA LEU A 214 -8.52 13.97 22.65
C LEU A 214 -7.07 13.48 22.82
N ASP A 215 -6.89 12.30 23.42
CA ASP A 215 -5.59 11.69 23.71
C ASP A 215 -4.67 12.49 24.65
N ARG A 216 -5.24 13.42 25.44
CA ARG A 216 -4.50 14.15 26.46
C ARG A 216 -4.79 13.53 27.83
N ASP A 217 -3.78 12.90 28.42
CA ASP A 217 -3.87 12.26 29.74
C ASP A 217 -4.39 13.20 30.84
N TRP A 218 -4.12 14.50 30.75
CA TRP A 218 -4.56 15.50 31.74
C TRP A 218 -6.04 15.91 31.61
N ALA A 219 -6.78 15.40 30.62
CA ALA A 219 -8.10 15.89 30.26
C ALA A 219 -9.21 14.84 30.33
N GLU A 220 -9.06 13.81 31.17
CA GLU A 220 -10.02 12.71 31.34
C GLU A 220 -11.47 13.20 31.55
N SER A 221 -11.67 14.33 32.23
CA SER A 221 -13.00 14.90 32.51
C SER A 221 -13.78 15.38 31.26
N TYR A 222 -13.13 15.46 30.09
CA TYR A 222 -13.74 15.90 28.83
C TYR A 222 -13.80 14.79 27.78
N THR A 223 -13.68 13.52 28.19
CA THR A 223 -13.65 12.40 27.24
C THR A 223 -15.00 12.14 26.59
N LYS A 224 -14.99 12.01 25.26
CA LYS A 224 -16.08 11.45 24.47
C LYS A 224 -15.71 10.02 24.10
N SER A 225 -16.58 9.06 24.38
CA SER A 225 -16.33 7.66 23.99
C SER A 225 -16.46 7.49 22.48
N PRO A 226 -15.58 6.70 21.84
CA PRO A 226 -15.73 6.34 20.43
C PRO A 226 -16.90 5.38 20.22
N ASN A 227 -17.39 5.34 18.98
CA ASN A 227 -18.07 4.16 18.46
C ASN A 227 -17.00 3.13 18.04
N ILE A 228 -17.01 1.96 18.66
CA ILE A 228 -16.04 0.88 18.43
C ILE A 228 -16.72 -0.25 17.66
N SER A 229 -16.13 -0.65 16.53
CA SER A 229 -16.66 -1.73 15.71
C SER A 229 -15.58 -2.30 14.81
N LYS A 230 -15.67 -3.60 14.51
CA LYS A 230 -14.85 -4.23 13.47
C LYS A 230 -15.20 -3.77 12.06
N SER A 231 -16.46 -3.38 11.84
CA SER A 231 -16.94 -2.85 10.57
C SER A 231 -17.00 -1.32 10.60
N ILE A 232 -16.32 -0.68 9.65
CA ILE A 232 -16.34 0.77 9.51
C ILE A 232 -17.73 1.32 9.15
N GLU A 233 -18.54 0.55 8.41
CA GLU A 233 -19.92 0.94 8.05
C GLU A 233 -20.79 1.11 9.29
N THR A 234 -20.67 0.18 10.24
CA THR A 234 -21.34 0.27 11.54
C THR A 234 -20.76 1.39 12.40
N ALA A 235 -19.44 1.59 12.39
CA ALA A 235 -18.79 2.64 13.18
C ALA A 235 -19.19 4.06 12.73
N LEU A 236 -19.27 4.30 11.41
CA LEU A 236 -19.70 5.55 10.78
C LEU A 236 -21.22 5.64 10.54
N GLN A 237 -21.98 4.60 10.90
CA GLN A 237 -23.43 4.52 10.71
C GLN A 237 -23.87 4.80 9.25
N VAL A 238 -23.13 4.26 8.29
CA VAL A 238 -23.34 4.47 6.84
C VAL A 238 -23.61 3.14 6.15
N GLN A 239 -24.45 3.17 5.11
CA GLN A 239 -24.65 2.03 4.20
C GLN A 239 -23.94 2.32 2.87
N LEU A 240 -23.10 1.39 2.44
CA LEU A 240 -22.39 1.49 1.16
C LEU A 240 -23.14 0.75 0.04
N ASP A 241 -23.83 1.51 -0.80
CA ASP A 241 -24.46 1.01 -2.03
C ASP A 241 -23.54 1.12 -3.26
N ALA A 242 -22.26 1.42 -3.05
CA ALA A 242 -21.33 1.70 -4.12
C ALA A 242 -20.96 0.41 -4.86
N LYS A 243 -21.11 0.42 -6.18
CA LYS A 243 -20.68 -0.70 -7.03
C LYS A 243 -19.21 -0.53 -7.37
N ASP A 244 -18.41 -1.53 -7.01
CA ASP A 244 -17.03 -1.66 -7.46
C ASP A 244 -16.97 -1.75 -8.99
N LYS A 245 -16.32 -0.79 -9.65
CA LYS A 245 -16.14 -0.74 -11.11
C LYS A 245 -14.86 -1.42 -11.59
N ARG A 246 -14.05 -1.98 -10.69
CA ARG A 246 -12.82 -2.69 -11.06
C ARG A 246 -13.16 -4.02 -11.71
N ASP A 247 -12.64 -4.25 -12.91
CA ASP A 247 -12.78 -5.52 -13.61
C ASP A 247 -11.62 -6.47 -13.25
N ARG A 248 -11.94 -7.58 -12.58
CA ARG A 248 -10.97 -8.52 -12.03
C ARG A 248 -11.30 -9.95 -12.45
N LEU A 249 -10.29 -10.67 -12.94
CA LEU A 249 -10.33 -12.12 -13.04
C LEU A 249 -9.55 -12.71 -11.86
N THR A 250 -10.25 -13.38 -10.95
CA THR A 250 -9.66 -14.09 -9.82
C THR A 250 -9.63 -15.58 -10.13
N ILE A 251 -8.45 -16.19 -9.95
CA ILE A 251 -8.27 -17.64 -10.09
C ILE A 251 -7.79 -18.17 -8.75
N GLU A 252 -8.63 -18.94 -8.08
CA GLU A 252 -8.26 -19.70 -6.88
C GLU A 252 -7.94 -21.13 -7.29
N ALA A 253 -6.76 -21.62 -6.90
CA ALA A 253 -6.32 -22.97 -7.20
C ALA A 253 -5.55 -23.58 -6.03
N LYS A 254 -5.81 -24.85 -5.76
CA LYS A 254 -5.09 -25.65 -4.75
C LYS A 254 -4.16 -26.60 -5.47
N PHE A 255 -2.88 -26.56 -5.09
CA PHE A 255 -1.84 -27.39 -5.70
C PHE A 255 -1.23 -28.34 -4.68
N ILE A 256 -0.79 -29.50 -5.16
CA ILE A 256 0.02 -30.45 -4.41
C ILE A 256 1.36 -30.54 -5.13
N LEU A 257 2.46 -30.60 -4.36
CA LEU A 257 3.79 -30.76 -4.93
C LEU A 257 3.94 -32.18 -5.49
N ALA A 258 4.12 -32.29 -6.81
CA ALA A 258 4.45 -33.56 -7.46
C ALA A 258 5.89 -34.01 -7.18
N SER A 259 6.76 -33.06 -6.84
CA SER A 259 8.16 -33.30 -6.47
C SER A 259 8.63 -32.25 -5.45
N PRO A 260 9.72 -32.52 -4.71
CA PRO A 260 10.29 -31.54 -3.78
C PRO A 260 10.58 -30.20 -4.47
N LEU A 261 10.19 -29.10 -3.82
CA LEU A 261 10.37 -27.73 -4.31
C LEU A 261 11.38 -26.98 -3.44
N LEU A 262 12.37 -26.35 -4.07
CA LEU A 262 13.33 -25.47 -3.41
C LEU A 262 13.25 -24.06 -4.00
N ILE A 263 12.76 -23.11 -3.19
CA ILE A 263 12.95 -21.68 -3.45
C ILE A 263 14.17 -21.27 -2.65
N ARG A 264 15.24 -20.87 -3.36
CA ARG A 264 16.53 -20.57 -2.73
C ARG A 264 16.44 -19.28 -1.92
N SER A 265 17.03 -19.29 -0.73
CA SER A 265 17.38 -18.09 0.03
C SER A 265 18.89 -18.12 0.28
N GLY A 266 19.57 -16.96 0.15
CA GLY A 266 20.92 -16.79 0.66
C GLY A 266 20.94 -16.88 2.20
N GLN A 267 22.08 -17.22 2.78
CA GLN A 267 22.29 -17.20 4.24
C GLN A 267 23.30 -16.12 4.64
N ALA A 268 23.08 -15.54 5.82
CA ALA A 268 23.97 -14.57 6.46
C ALA A 268 24.92 -15.19 7.51
N SER A 269 24.89 -16.51 7.75
CA SER A 269 25.68 -17.14 8.83
C SER A 269 27.00 -17.72 8.33
N THR A 270 28.09 -17.30 8.96
CA THR A 270 29.42 -17.93 8.89
C THR A 270 29.47 -19.13 9.85
N ASP A 271 30.06 -20.22 9.37
CA ASP A 271 30.32 -21.53 10.01
C ASP A 271 29.21 -22.62 9.95
N LYS A 272 29.50 -23.64 9.11
CA LYS A 272 28.83 -24.95 8.99
C LYS A 272 27.34 -24.92 8.64
N ALA A 273 26.98 -24.18 7.59
CA ALA A 273 25.62 -24.18 7.06
C ALA A 273 25.57 -24.71 5.62
N PRO A 274 24.41 -25.22 5.15
CA PRO A 274 24.25 -25.70 3.77
C PRO A 274 24.35 -24.53 2.76
N ASP A 275 24.90 -24.79 1.57
CA ASP A 275 25.08 -23.77 0.52
C ASP A 275 23.78 -23.04 0.13
N VAL A 276 22.64 -23.72 0.22
CA VAL A 276 21.32 -23.17 -0.11
C VAL A 276 20.26 -23.75 0.83
N VAL A 277 19.40 -22.89 1.35
CA VAL A 277 18.21 -23.29 2.12
C VAL A 277 16.92 -22.88 1.44
N HIS A 278 15.81 -23.52 1.82
CA HIS A 278 14.48 -23.12 1.38
C HIS A 278 14.10 -21.80 2.03
N LEU A 279 13.49 -20.90 1.25
CA LEU A 279 13.00 -19.61 1.71
C LEU A 279 11.95 -19.78 2.81
N LYS A 280 12.21 -19.13 3.94
CA LYS A 280 11.29 -19.08 5.08
C LYS A 280 10.89 -17.64 5.36
N SER A 281 9.74 -17.47 5.99
CA SER A 281 9.27 -16.17 6.49
C SER A 281 8.63 -16.37 7.85
N ARG A 282 8.73 -15.37 8.71
CA ARG A 282 8.10 -15.46 10.03
C ARG A 282 6.58 -15.33 9.90
N ARG A 283 5.88 -16.29 10.50
CA ARG A 283 4.43 -16.45 10.50
C ARG A 283 4.04 -16.96 11.89
N ASP A 284 3.23 -16.20 12.62
CA ASP A 284 2.83 -16.54 13.99
C ASP A 284 4.07 -16.83 14.87
N GLU A 285 5.04 -15.93 14.82
CA GLU A 285 6.35 -16.00 15.52
C GLU A 285 7.31 -17.10 15.07
N GLU A 286 6.89 -18.04 14.21
CA GLU A 286 7.74 -19.13 13.70
C GLU A 286 8.24 -18.91 12.27
N LEU A 287 9.46 -19.38 11.96
CA LEU A 287 9.98 -19.38 10.59
C LEU A 287 9.40 -20.55 9.78
N LYS A 288 8.39 -20.26 8.96
CA LYS A 288 7.69 -21.25 8.12
C LYS A 288 8.22 -21.21 6.66
N PRO A 289 8.35 -22.35 5.97
CA PRO A 289 8.68 -22.37 4.54
C PRO A 289 7.57 -21.72 3.73
N ILE A 290 7.93 -20.91 2.73
CA ILE A 290 6.94 -20.15 1.94
C ILE A 290 7.14 -20.31 0.43
N LEU A 291 6.02 -20.30 -0.29
CA LEU A 291 6.01 -20.06 -1.72
C LEU A 291 6.00 -18.55 -1.97
N SER A 292 7.12 -17.97 -2.41
CA SER A 292 7.14 -16.52 -2.66
C SER A 292 6.35 -16.14 -3.92
N GLY A 293 5.64 -15.02 -3.86
CA GLY A 293 4.94 -14.48 -5.02
C GLY A 293 5.91 -14.12 -6.17
N THR A 294 7.17 -13.77 -5.86
CA THR A 294 8.21 -13.54 -6.87
C THR A 294 8.56 -14.83 -7.63
N ALA A 295 8.73 -15.96 -6.94
CA ALA A 295 9.00 -17.26 -7.57
C ALA A 295 7.81 -17.72 -8.42
N LEU A 296 6.59 -17.65 -7.87
CA LEU A 296 5.38 -18.05 -8.59
C LEU A 296 5.14 -17.14 -9.82
N THR A 297 5.32 -15.83 -9.69
CA THR A 297 5.23 -14.92 -10.84
C THR A 297 6.28 -15.22 -11.90
N GLY A 298 7.51 -15.57 -11.50
CA GLY A 298 8.57 -15.97 -12.43
C GLY A 298 8.21 -17.25 -13.19
N ALA A 299 7.68 -18.26 -12.50
CA ALA A 299 7.22 -19.50 -13.10
C ALA A 299 6.07 -19.25 -14.10
N LEU A 300 5.09 -18.43 -13.72
CA LEU A 300 3.97 -18.04 -14.58
C LEU A 300 4.44 -17.25 -15.81
N ARG A 301 5.36 -16.29 -15.63
CA ARG A 301 5.92 -15.49 -16.73
C ARG A 301 6.60 -16.36 -17.77
N HIS A 302 7.48 -17.25 -17.33
CA HIS A 302 8.18 -18.18 -18.21
C HIS A 302 7.21 -19.16 -18.90
N ARG A 303 6.15 -19.62 -18.22
CA ARG A 303 5.14 -20.49 -18.84
C ARG A 303 4.31 -19.73 -19.87
N ALA A 304 3.93 -18.49 -19.59
CA ALA A 304 3.22 -17.61 -20.52
C ALA A 304 4.05 -17.36 -21.79
N GLU A 305 5.35 -17.04 -21.65
CA GLU A 305 6.28 -16.90 -22.78
C GLU A 305 6.27 -18.14 -23.68
N LYS A 306 6.36 -19.35 -23.09
CA LYS A 306 6.30 -20.59 -23.86
C LYS A 306 4.98 -20.77 -24.60
N ILE A 307 3.85 -20.55 -23.92
CA ILE A 307 2.51 -20.70 -24.53
C ILE A 307 2.37 -19.75 -25.72
N ILE A 308 2.72 -18.48 -25.55
CA ILE A 308 2.59 -17.48 -26.62
C ILE A 308 3.54 -17.79 -27.78
N ASN A 309 4.78 -18.21 -27.51
CA ASN A 309 5.71 -18.65 -28.55
C ASN A 309 5.16 -19.85 -29.35
N THR A 310 4.52 -20.81 -28.67
CA THR A 310 3.86 -21.94 -29.34
C THR A 310 2.69 -21.48 -30.21
N LEU A 311 1.81 -20.61 -29.69
CA LEU A 311 0.65 -20.09 -30.43
C LEU A 311 1.06 -19.23 -31.64
N THR A 312 2.17 -18.52 -31.56
CA THR A 312 2.69 -17.65 -32.63
C THR A 312 3.70 -18.33 -33.55
N GLN A 313 3.96 -19.63 -33.35
CA GLN A 313 4.99 -20.41 -34.06
C GLN A 313 6.38 -19.74 -34.04
N GLY A 314 6.70 -18.98 -32.99
CA GLY A 314 7.96 -18.25 -32.85
C GLY A 314 8.17 -17.09 -33.85
N LYS A 315 7.20 -16.78 -34.72
CA LYS A 315 7.35 -15.77 -35.79
C LYS A 315 7.17 -14.32 -35.32
N LYS A 316 6.73 -14.11 -34.07
CA LYS A 316 6.40 -12.77 -33.54
C LYS A 316 6.98 -12.56 -32.13
N GLN A 317 8.32 -12.52 -32.04
CA GLN A 317 9.01 -12.38 -30.76
C GLN A 317 8.72 -11.05 -30.06
N LEU A 318 8.72 -9.94 -30.81
CA LEU A 318 8.29 -8.61 -30.31
C LEU A 318 6.87 -8.61 -29.74
N PHE A 319 5.93 -9.30 -30.42
CA PHE A 319 4.55 -9.41 -29.96
C PHE A 319 4.43 -10.23 -28.67
N THR A 320 5.23 -11.30 -28.56
CA THR A 320 5.29 -12.13 -27.35
C THR A 320 5.80 -11.32 -26.16
N GLU A 321 6.87 -10.58 -26.35
CA GLU A 321 7.43 -9.70 -25.32
C GLU A 321 6.43 -8.61 -24.91
N GLN A 322 5.71 -8.01 -25.86
CA GLN A 322 4.66 -7.02 -25.58
C GLN A 322 3.57 -7.59 -24.67
N ILE A 323 2.97 -8.75 -25.02
CA ILE A 323 1.91 -9.37 -24.20
C ILE A 323 2.43 -9.71 -22.80
N VAL A 324 3.61 -10.30 -22.71
CA VAL A 324 4.20 -10.68 -21.42
C VAL A 324 4.48 -9.44 -20.57
N ASN A 325 5.03 -8.39 -21.14
CA ASN A 325 5.31 -7.15 -20.43
C ASN A 325 4.03 -6.38 -20.03
N GLU A 326 2.94 -6.51 -20.80
CA GLU A 326 1.62 -5.98 -20.45
C GLU A 326 1.03 -6.67 -19.20
N ILE A 327 1.22 -7.99 -19.07
CA ILE A 327 0.70 -8.78 -17.95
C ILE A 327 1.60 -8.68 -16.72
N PHE A 328 2.92 -8.84 -16.90
CA PHE A 328 3.89 -9.00 -15.81
C PHE A 328 4.65 -7.72 -15.47
N GLY A 329 4.47 -6.66 -16.25
CA GLY A 329 5.17 -5.39 -16.10
C GLY A 329 6.61 -5.44 -16.62
N PHE A 330 7.23 -4.27 -16.68
CA PHE A 330 8.63 -4.11 -17.12
C PHE A 330 9.27 -2.88 -16.48
N VAL A 331 10.60 -2.87 -16.42
CA VAL A 331 11.42 -1.70 -16.12
C VAL A 331 12.43 -1.62 -17.25
N LYS A 332 12.51 -0.48 -17.94
CA LYS A 332 13.50 -0.27 -19.00
C LYS A 332 14.84 0.12 -18.38
N ASP A 333 15.93 -0.44 -18.90
CA ASP A 333 17.28 -0.06 -18.49
C ASP A 333 17.62 1.36 -18.96
N LYS A 334 18.51 2.05 -18.23
CA LYS A 334 18.94 3.44 -18.56
C LYS A 334 19.41 3.59 -20.01
N ASN A 335 20.05 2.58 -20.59
CA ASN A 335 20.52 2.58 -21.97
C ASN A 335 19.38 2.51 -23.01
N GLN A 336 18.30 1.77 -22.72
CA GLN A 336 17.14 1.65 -23.61
C GLN A 336 16.27 2.92 -23.65
N ILE A 337 16.41 3.80 -22.65
CA ILE A 337 15.68 5.07 -22.58
C ILE A 337 16.27 6.10 -23.55
N LEU A 338 17.60 6.10 -23.72
CA LEU A 338 18.34 7.05 -24.55
C LEU A 338 18.06 6.87 -26.06
N GLU A 339 17.69 5.66 -26.50
CA GLU A 339 17.42 5.34 -27.91
C GLU A 339 15.96 5.60 -28.36
N SER A 340 15.06 6.03 -27.45
CA SER A 340 13.63 6.15 -27.75
C SER A 340 13.20 7.57 -28.15
N THR A 341 12.70 7.75 -29.38
CA THR A 341 12.35 9.05 -29.99
C THR A 341 10.89 9.50 -29.78
N ASN A 342 9.99 8.65 -29.28
CA ASN A 342 8.55 8.97 -29.12
C ASN A 342 8.12 9.16 -27.66
N ASN A 343 7.25 10.17 -27.41
CA ASN A 343 6.78 10.53 -26.07
C ASN A 343 5.96 9.43 -25.35
N GLU A 344 5.21 8.57 -26.06
CA GLU A 344 4.53 7.41 -25.44
C GLU A 344 5.49 6.27 -25.04
N GLN A 345 6.64 6.16 -25.73
CA GLN A 345 7.66 5.15 -25.44
C GLN A 345 8.59 5.51 -24.28
N LYS A 346 8.47 6.73 -23.73
CA LYS A 346 9.24 7.23 -22.57
C LYS A 346 8.82 6.66 -21.21
N LYS A 347 7.81 5.78 -21.12
CA LYS A 347 7.46 5.13 -19.85
C LYS A 347 8.64 4.27 -19.36
N LYS A 348 9.32 4.75 -18.32
CA LYS A 348 10.51 4.13 -17.70
C LYS A 348 10.20 2.76 -17.08
N ALA A 349 8.96 2.54 -16.65
CA ALA A 349 8.49 1.28 -16.10
C ALA A 349 6.97 1.16 -16.22
N LYS A 350 6.46 -0.08 -16.16
CA LYS A 350 5.04 -0.41 -16.03
C LYS A 350 4.86 -1.48 -14.97
N ALA A 351 3.91 -1.28 -14.06
CA ALA A 351 3.59 -2.25 -13.02
C ALA A 351 2.83 -3.47 -13.58
N SER A 352 3.14 -4.65 -13.07
CA SER A 352 2.53 -5.96 -13.41
C SER A 352 1.02 -5.97 -13.26
N ARG A 353 0.17 -6.23 -14.26
CA ARG A 353 -1.29 -6.36 -14.03
C ARG A 353 -1.67 -7.63 -13.24
N LEU A 354 -0.80 -8.63 -13.21
CA LEU A 354 -0.96 -9.82 -12.39
C LEU A 354 -0.58 -9.53 -10.93
N THR A 355 -1.48 -9.87 -10.02
CA THR A 355 -1.21 -10.01 -8.58
C THR A 355 -1.18 -11.49 -8.25
N VAL A 356 -0.16 -11.90 -7.49
CA VAL A 356 0.00 -13.29 -7.07
C VAL A 356 0.00 -13.36 -5.55
N GLU A 357 -0.86 -14.22 -5.03
CA GLU A 357 -0.99 -14.51 -3.60
C GLU A 357 -0.74 -16.00 -3.38
N ALA A 358 0.24 -16.31 -2.54
CA ALA A 358 0.44 -17.64 -2.01
C ALA A 358 0.11 -17.57 -0.52
N LEU A 359 -0.95 -18.29 -0.14
CA LEU A 359 -1.40 -18.41 1.24
C LEU A 359 -0.54 -19.40 2.00
#